data_AF-A0A0Q6C372-F1
#
_entry.id   AF-A0A0Q6C372-F1
#
_cell.length_a   1.000
_cell.length_b   1.000
_cell.length_c   1.000
_cell.angle_alpha   90.00
_cell.angle_beta   90.00
_cell.angle_gamma   90.00
#
_symmetry.space_group_name_H-M   'P 1'
#
loop_
_entity.id
_entity.type
_entity.pdbx_description
1 polymer ?
#
loop_
_entity_poly.entity_id
_entity_poly.type
_entity_poly.pdbx_seq_one_letter_code
_entity_poly.pdbx_strand_id
1 'polypeptide(L)' 'MMFLLPEQVEMLIRLDDGPTQDSVGLKADTLGRSDLECLRILYDKGLVLIDVGWLETVWFRLSPEGRIVKANALFS' A
#
# COMPACT_ATOMS: atom_id res chain seq x y z
N MET A 1 8.37 -6.24 -16.68
CA MET A 1 6.89 -6.13 -16.57
C MET A 1 6.50 -6.74 -15.24
N MET A 2 5.96 -5.95 -14.32
CA MET A 2 5.55 -6.43 -13.00
C MET A 2 4.10 -6.90 -13.08
N PHE A 3 3.85 -8.16 -12.72
CA PHE A 3 2.50 -8.70 -12.61
C PHE A 3 2.00 -8.57 -11.17
N LEU A 4 0.78 -8.06 -11.02
CA LEU A 4 0.06 -7.99 -9.77
C LEU A 4 -1.18 -8.87 -9.85
N LEU A 5 -1.51 -9.52 -8.74
CA LEU A 5 -2.76 -10.25 -8.58
C LEU A 5 -3.91 -9.27 -8.29
N PRO A 6 -5.18 -9.63 -8.56
CA PRO A 6 -6.32 -8.75 -8.30
C PRO A 6 -6.37 -8.19 -6.87
N GLU A 7 -6.10 -9.02 -5.86
CA GLU A 7 -6.07 -8.63 -4.46
C GLU A 7 -4.91 -7.66 -4.12
N GLN A 8 -3.84 -7.68 -4.90
CA GLN A 8 -2.72 -6.73 -4.77
C GLN A 8 -3.10 -5.38 -5.36
N VAL A 9 -3.80 -5.37 -6.49
CA VAL A 9 -4.35 -4.13 -7.08
C VAL A 9 -5.38 -3.51 -6.13
N GLU A 10 -6.28 -4.33 -5.56
CA GLU A 10 -7.25 -3.86 -4.56
C GLU A 10 -6.56 -3.27 -3.33
N MET A 11 -5.51 -3.91 -2.83
CA MET A 11 -4.72 -3.38 -1.71
C MET A 11 -4.06 -2.03 -2.07
N LEU A 12 -3.52 -1.88 -3.29
CA LEU A 12 -2.98 -0.59 -3.74
C LEU A 12 -4.05 0.51 -3.80
N ILE A 13 -5.28 0.17 -4.19
CA ILE A 13 -6.41 1.10 -4.18
C ILE A 13 -6.76 1.49 -2.74
N ARG A 14 -6.85 0.51 -1.84
CA ARG A 14 -7.22 0.71 -0.43
C ARG A 14 -6.18 1.52 0.35
N LEU A 15 -4.91 1.46 -0.04
CA LEU A 15 -3.81 2.27 0.52
C LEU A 15 -3.79 3.72 0.05
N ASP A 16 -4.53 4.07 -1.01
CA ASP A 16 -4.60 5.46 -1.48
C ASP A 16 -5.72 6.20 -0.77
N ASP A 17 -5.37 6.86 0.33
CA ASP A 17 -6.26 7.64 1.18
C ASP A 17 -6.32 9.13 0.80
N GLY A 18 -5.66 9.54 -0.29
CA GLY A 18 -5.68 10.92 -0.75
C GLY A 18 -4.39 11.40 -1.41
N PRO A 19 -4.28 12.71 -1.68
CA PRO A 19 -3.08 13.30 -2.25
C PRO A 19 -1.87 13.04 -1.37
N THR A 20 -0.68 12.89 -1.97
CA THR A 20 0.56 12.50 -1.28
C THR A 20 0.89 13.33 -0.03
N GLN A 21 0.48 14.61 -0.01
CA GLN A 21 0.74 15.53 1.10
C GLN A 21 -0.10 15.24 2.35
N ASP A 22 -1.30 14.66 2.16
CA ASP A 22 -2.28 14.39 3.22
C ASP A 22 -2.48 12.88 3.47
N SER A 23 -1.71 12.04 2.78
CA SER A 23 -1.81 10.59 2.84
C SER A 23 -1.16 10.07 4.12
N VAL A 24 -1.98 9.51 5.02
CA VAL A 24 -1.57 8.90 6.29
C VAL A 24 -1.46 7.37 6.20
N GLY A 25 -2.09 6.77 5.18
CA GLY A 25 -2.06 5.34 4.92
C GLY A 25 -2.95 4.52 5.87
N LEU A 26 -2.67 3.22 5.97
CA LEU A 26 -3.41 2.28 6.79
C LEU A 26 -2.58 1.83 8.00
N LYS A 27 -3.18 1.92 9.18
CA LYS A 27 -2.57 1.45 10.43
C LYS A 27 -2.56 -0.08 10.48
N ALA A 28 -1.44 -0.70 10.88
CA ALA A 28 -1.29 -2.15 10.94
C ALA A 28 -2.36 -2.85 11.80
N ASP A 29 -2.75 -2.26 12.93
CA ASP A 29 -3.73 -2.86 13.86
C ASP A 29 -5.15 -2.98 13.30
N THR A 30 -5.44 -2.31 12.18
CA THR A 30 -6.76 -2.39 11.52
C THR A 30 -6.79 -3.45 10.41
N LEU A 31 -5.68 -4.17 10.21
CA LEU A 31 -5.48 -5.09 9.08
C LEU A 31 -5.53 -6.55 9.52
N GLY A 32 -6.12 -7.39 8.68
CA GLY A 32 -6.12 -8.84 8.88
C GLY A 32 -4.78 -9.48 8.47
N ARG A 33 -4.59 -10.77 8.79
CA ARG A 33 -3.40 -11.52 8.35
C ARG A 33 -3.20 -11.48 6.84
N SER A 34 -4.27 -11.68 6.06
CA SER A 34 -4.21 -11.66 4.58
C SER A 34 -3.78 -10.30 4.04
N ASP A 35 -4.23 -9.21 4.67
CA ASP A 35 -3.81 -7.86 4.31
C ASP A 35 -2.31 -7.69 4.53
N LEU A 36 -1.80 -8.13 5.70
CA LEU A 36 -0.38 -8.04 6.04
C LEU A 36 0.51 -8.89 5.12
N GLU A 37 0.06 -10.08 4.73
CA GLU A 37 0.76 -10.92 3.75
C GLU A 37 0.82 -10.24 2.36
N CYS A 38 -0.28 -9.64 1.92
CA CYS A 38 -0.33 -8.87 0.69
C CYS A 38 0.61 -7.66 0.75
N LEU A 39 0.57 -6.90 1.84
CA LEU A 39 1.43 -5.74 2.07
C LEU A 39 2.91 -6.10 2.11
N ARG A 40 3.28 -7.24 2.70
CA ARG A 40 4.66 -7.73 2.66
C ARG A 40 5.13 -7.94 1.22
N ILE A 41 4.30 -8.58 0.38
CA ILE A 41 4.64 -8.81 -1.03
C ILE A 41 4.78 -7.48 -1.78
N LEU A 42 3.89 -6.51 -1.52
CA LEU A 42 3.95 -5.19 -2.15
C LEU A 42 5.15 -4.36 -1.67
N TYR A 43 5.53 -4.50 -0.40
CA TYR A 43 6.73 -3.91 0.18
C TYR A 43 8.00 -4.48 -0.46
N ASP A 44 8.08 -5.80 -0.61
CA ASP A 44 9.21 -6.48 -1.28
C ASP A 44 9.35 -6.04 -2.75
N LYS A 45 8.26 -5.55 -3.37
CA LYS A 45 8.23 -4.97 -4.71
C LYS A 45 8.54 -3.46 -4.75
N GLY A 46 8.74 -2.81 -3.60
CA GLY A 46 8.98 -1.37 -3.49
C GLY A 46 7.75 -0.48 -3.72
N LEU A 47 6.54 -1.04 -3.65
CA LEU A 47 5.28 -0.33 -3.92
C LEU A 47 4.64 0.26 -2.67
N VAL A 48 5.07 -0.21 -1.51
CA VAL A 48 4.56 0.20 -0.20
C VAL A 48 5.72 0.63 0.67
N LEU A 49 5.50 1.66 1.48
CA LEU A 49 6.39 2.13 2.52
C LEU A 49 5.80 1.78 3.88
N ILE A 50 6.68 1.61 4.86
CA ILE A 50 6.35 1.37 6.26
C ILE A 50 6.87 2.55 7.07
N ASP A 51 6.02 3.15 7.87
CA ASP A 51 6.39 4.21 8.80
C ASP A 51 6.00 3.82 10.22
N VAL A 52 6.82 4.25 11.18
CA VAL A 52 6.55 4.10 12.61
C VAL A 52 6.13 5.46 13.14
N GLY A 53 4.87 5.56 13.55
CA GLY A 53 4.25 6.73 14.12
C GLY A 53 4.39 6.79 15.65
N TRP A 54 3.66 7.72 16.25
CA TRP A 54 3.56 7.85 17.70
C TRP A 54 3.08 6.55 18.36
N LEU A 55 3.58 6.30 19.57
CA LEU A 55 3.29 5.09 20.35
C LEU A 55 3.60 3.79 19.59
N GLU A 56 4.67 3.79 18.80
CA GLU A 56 5.14 2.64 18.01
C GLU A 56 4.08 2.09 17.05
N THR A 57 3.13 2.93 16.64
CA THR A 57 2.09 2.52 15.70
C THR A 57 2.70 2.34 14.31
N VAL A 58 2.43 1.20 13.67
CA VAL A 58 2.94 0.89 12.34
C VAL A 58 1.91 1.29 11.29
N TRP A 59 2.35 1.98 10.25
CA TRP A 59 1.51 2.46 9.15
C TRP A 59 2.08 2.03 7.80
N PHE A 60 1.18 1.71 6.87
CA PHE A 60 1.50 1.35 5.49
C PHE A 60 0.94 2.39 4.54
N ARG A 61 1.76 2.88 3.62
CA ARG A 61 1.33 3.83 2.58
C ARG A 61 1.92 3.49 1.22
N LEU A 62 1.34 4.01 0.16
CA LEU A 62 1.92 3.87 -1.17
C LEU A 62 3.25 4.60 -1.28
N SER A 63 4.23 3.94 -1.89
CA SER A 63 5.41 4.61 -2.42
C SER A 63 5.03 5.43 -3.67
N PRO A 64 5.90 6.37 -4.13
CA PRO A 64 5.69 7.03 -5.41
C PRO A 64 5.48 6.03 -6.57
N GLU A 65 6.24 4.94 -6.60
CA GLU A 65 6.10 3.87 -7.60
C GLU A 65 4.76 3.12 -7.43
N GLY A 66 4.36 2.82 -6.20
CA GLY A 66 3.07 2.21 -5.91
C GLY A 66 1.90 3.03 -6.44
N ARG A 67 1.97 4.37 -6.33
CA ARG A 67 0.96 5.29 -6.89
C ARG A 67 0.90 5.23 -8.42
N ILE A 68 2.05 5.20 -9.10
CA ILE A 68 2.14 5.07 -10.56
C ILE A 68 1.55 3.74 -11.03
N VAL A 69 1.95 2.65 -10.38
CA VAL A 69 1.48 1.29 -10.72
C VAL A 69 -0.02 1.16 -10.50
N LYS A 70 -0.54 1.68 -9.37
CA LYS A 70 -1.98 1.74 -9.10
C LYS A 70 -2.72 2.51 -10.19
N ALA A 71 -2.21 3.68 -10.60
CA ALA A 71 -2.82 4.46 -11.67
C ALA A 71 -2.89 3.65 -12.97
N ASN A 72 -1.79 3.02 -13.38
CA ASN A 72 -1.75 2.21 -14.59
C ASN A 72 -2.69 0.99 -14.54
N ALA A 73 -2.78 0.32 -13.39
CA ALA A 73 -3.63 -0.85 -13.18
C ALA A 73 -5.14 -0.54 -13.25
N LEU A 74 -5.53 0.73 -13.07
CA LEU A 74 -6.93 1.19 -13.18
C LEU A 74 -7.34 1.53 -14.62
N PHE A 75 -6.39 1.66 -15.54
CA PHE A 75 -6.66 2.03 -16.95
C PHE A 75 -6.31 0.91 -17.95
N SER A 76 -5.94 -0.27 -17.45
CA SER A 76 -5.61 -1.48 -18.20
C SER A 76 -6.68 -2.55 -18.05
#